data_AF-A0AAI8TTW6-F1
#
_entry.id   AF-A0AAI8TTW6-F1
#
_cell.length_a   1.000
_cell.length_b   1.000
_cell.length_c   1.000
_cell.angle_alpha   90.00
_cell.angle_beta   90.00
_cell.angle_gamma   90.00
#
_symmetry.space_group_name_H-M   'P 1'
#
loop_
_entity.id
_entity.type
_entity.pdbx_description
1 polymer ?
#
loop_
_entity_poly.entity_id
_entity_poly.type
_entity_poly.pdbx_seq_one_letter_code
_entity_poly.pdbx_strand_id
1 'polypeptide(L)'
;MSRAVVHSDFLGHLVRADEWLEQGRSSYARAREALSEADFAAAEEYGRITVQEAQEAYDLFGAWLTEIPRVLAARGAPSADGGQSGGTELDDGWREYLCLIGEFGQACQSAEPDAALRLLSRARGVWQEHHDAACDAICELFDLASSAFGEAFIGELWDTLLSEMYERSARIYHPDAMTWSQSTERLLLDIFEATRGHLSGSRRDGSFSIVEECDRWIITFAPCGSGGRTYESGSGAPRFAVTSGRHDWAWNTTGVCLYCAHCCQLQQRAPIQRLGFPLRVISPPIRGQAAPLCTWSIYKDRAAIPAEAYTSVGFEAPARSE
;
A
#
# COMPACT_ATOMS: atom_id res chain seq x y z
N MET A 1 -4.31 26.81 17.84
CA MET A 1 -3.37 25.85 17.26
C MET A 1 -4.05 25.25 16.04
N SER A 2 -3.33 25.13 14.91
CA SER A 2 -3.85 24.41 13.75
C SER A 2 -4.06 22.95 14.12
N ARG A 3 -5.14 22.32 13.66
CA ARG A 3 -5.32 20.87 13.88
C ARG A 3 -4.31 20.10 13.03
N ALA A 4 -3.77 19.02 13.58
CA ALA A 4 -2.89 18.10 12.85
C ALA A 4 -3.69 17.24 11.87
N VAL A 5 -4.95 16.98 12.20
CA VAL A 5 -5.87 16.15 11.44
C VAL A 5 -7.21 16.88 11.25
N VAL A 6 -7.79 16.79 10.05
CA VAL A 6 -9.05 17.44 9.67
C VAL A 6 -9.98 16.46 8.96
N HIS A 7 -11.29 16.69 9.05
CA HIS A 7 -12.25 15.91 8.24
C HIS A 7 -12.19 16.36 6.79
N SER A 8 -12.01 15.42 5.87
CA SER A 8 -12.16 15.65 4.44
C SER A 8 -13.57 15.29 4.03
N ASP A 9 -14.39 16.28 3.69
CA ASP A 9 -15.73 16.04 3.12
C ASP A 9 -15.65 15.28 1.79
N PHE A 10 -14.52 15.42 1.09
CA PHE A 10 -14.27 14.76 -0.18
C PHE A 10 -14.03 13.24 -0.03
N LEU A 11 -13.31 12.83 1.03
CA LEU A 11 -13.07 11.40 1.31
C LEU A 11 -14.07 10.79 2.29
N GLY A 12 -14.76 11.62 3.07
CA GLY A 12 -15.71 11.20 4.12
C GLY A 12 -15.05 10.67 5.38
N HIS A 13 -13.78 10.99 5.62
CA HIS A 13 -13.02 10.57 6.80
C HIS A 13 -11.92 11.58 7.16
N LEU A 14 -11.13 11.28 8.20
CA LEU A 14 -10.07 12.16 8.68
C LEU A 14 -8.81 12.06 7.81
N VAL A 15 -8.24 13.21 7.46
CA VAL A 15 -6.97 13.31 6.73
C VAL A 15 -5.99 14.18 7.49
N ARG A 16 -4.70 13.96 7.27
CA ARG A 16 -3.67 14.85 7.79
C ARG A 16 -3.74 16.22 7.13
N ALA A 17 -3.61 17.27 7.94
CA ALA A 17 -3.66 18.65 7.49
C ALA A 17 -2.31 19.19 6.98
N ASP A 18 -1.26 18.34 6.96
CA ASP A 18 0.05 18.73 6.45
C ASP A 18 0.00 19.07 4.95
N GLU A 19 0.84 20.02 4.56
CA GLU A 19 1.09 20.36 3.15
C GLU A 19 1.51 19.13 2.32
N TRP A 20 1.20 19.14 1.03
CA TRP A 20 1.38 17.99 0.13
C TRP A 20 2.77 17.34 0.23
N LEU A 21 3.85 18.13 0.25
CA LEU A 21 5.21 17.61 0.30
C LEU A 21 5.61 17.10 1.69
N GLU A 22 4.94 17.54 2.75
CA GLU A 22 5.18 17.09 4.13
C GLU A 22 4.45 15.77 4.46
N GLN A 23 3.50 15.35 3.60
CA GLN A 23 2.77 14.09 3.75
C GLN A 23 3.69 12.86 3.73
N GLY A 24 4.89 12.97 3.14
CA GLY A 24 5.89 11.90 3.11
C GLY A 24 6.53 11.59 4.48
N ARG A 25 6.43 12.52 5.44
CA ARG A 25 6.83 12.26 6.83
C ARG A 25 5.79 11.39 7.49
N SER A 26 6.21 10.34 8.21
CA SER A 26 5.26 9.45 8.87
C SER A 26 4.50 10.10 10.02
N SER A 27 3.29 9.63 10.27
CA SER A 27 2.46 10.07 11.40
C SER A 27 3.13 9.74 12.75
N TYR A 28 3.85 8.62 12.84
CA TYR A 28 4.71 8.31 13.99
C TYR A 28 5.82 9.36 14.22
N ALA A 29 6.47 9.84 13.16
CA ALA A 29 7.50 10.87 13.29
C ALA A 29 6.90 12.23 13.71
N ARG A 30 5.75 12.59 13.15
CA ARG A 30 5.03 13.82 13.50
C ARG A 30 4.53 13.80 14.95
N ALA A 31 4.00 12.67 15.41
CA ALA A 31 3.60 12.49 16.80
C ALA A 31 4.80 12.65 17.77
N ARG A 32 5.96 12.06 17.43
CA ARG A 32 7.19 12.20 18.23
C ARG A 32 7.72 13.63 18.30
N GLU A 33 7.68 14.35 17.19
CA GLU A 33 8.06 15.76 17.11
C GLU A 33 7.14 16.63 17.96
N ALA A 34 5.81 16.44 17.83
CA ALA A 34 4.83 17.12 18.65
C ALA A 34 5.02 16.85 20.16
N LEU A 35 5.34 15.62 20.56
CA LEU A 35 5.71 15.30 21.95
C LEU A 35 6.95 16.07 22.41
N SER A 36 7.97 16.21 21.56
CA SER A 36 9.20 16.95 21.90
C SER A 36 8.97 18.46 22.04
N GLU A 37 7.94 18.99 21.38
CA GLU A 37 7.50 20.39 21.43
C GLU A 37 6.45 20.63 22.53
N ALA A 38 6.09 19.60 23.30
CA ALA A 38 5.00 19.60 24.28
C ALA A 38 3.61 19.96 23.69
N ASP A 39 3.41 19.74 22.39
CA ASP A 39 2.08 19.80 21.76
C ASP A 39 1.40 18.43 21.84
N PHE A 40 0.88 18.13 23.03
CA PHE A 40 0.23 16.85 23.31
C PHE A 40 -1.06 16.63 22.51
N ALA A 41 -1.75 17.70 22.10
CA ALA A 41 -2.96 17.60 21.29
C ALA A 41 -2.61 17.15 19.87
N ALA A 42 -1.61 17.76 19.24
CA ALA A 42 -1.13 17.33 17.93
C ALA A 42 -0.51 15.92 17.99
N ALA A 43 0.23 15.59 19.06
CA ALA A 43 0.78 14.26 19.27
C ALA A 43 -0.33 13.19 19.30
N GLU A 44 -1.40 13.44 20.06
CA GLU A 44 -2.56 12.54 20.11
C GLU A 44 -3.22 12.39 18.73
N GLU A 45 -3.49 13.48 18.03
CA GLU A 45 -4.12 13.45 16.70
C GLU A 45 -3.28 12.63 15.70
N TYR A 46 -1.95 12.86 15.65
CA TYR A 46 -1.05 12.11 14.78
C TYR A 46 -0.89 10.63 15.17
N GLY A 47 -0.89 10.30 16.46
CA GLY A 47 -0.80 8.90 16.87
C GLY A 47 -2.12 8.15 16.72
N ARG A 48 -3.28 8.80 16.81
CA ARG A 48 -4.57 8.14 16.58
C ARG A 48 -4.84 7.87 15.11
N ILE A 49 -4.45 8.79 14.21
CA ILE A 49 -4.71 8.59 12.78
C ILE A 49 -3.94 7.40 12.20
N THR A 50 -2.86 6.93 12.84
CA THR A 50 -2.15 5.71 12.40
C THR A 50 -3.03 4.47 12.40
N VAL A 51 -4.11 4.45 13.20
CA VAL A 51 -5.09 3.34 13.18
C VAL A 51 -5.87 3.36 11.87
N GLN A 52 -6.36 4.53 11.44
CA GLN A 52 -7.05 4.66 10.16
C GLN A 52 -6.12 4.31 9.01
N GLU A 53 -4.88 4.83 9.04
CA GLU A 53 -3.86 4.53 8.03
C GLU A 53 -3.59 3.04 7.92
N ALA A 54 -3.53 2.31 9.04
CA ALA A 54 -3.27 0.87 9.07
C ALA A 54 -4.50 -0.02 8.76
N GLN A 55 -5.72 0.53 8.85
CA GLN A 55 -6.96 -0.24 8.74
C GLN A 55 -7.08 -0.96 7.39
N GLU A 56 -6.75 -0.28 6.28
CA GLU A 56 -6.82 -0.89 4.94
C GLU A 56 -5.91 -2.12 4.84
N ALA A 57 -4.68 -2.01 5.35
CA ALA A 57 -3.73 -3.11 5.34
C ALA A 57 -4.21 -4.30 6.20
N TYR A 58 -4.77 -4.03 7.37
CA TYR A 58 -5.38 -5.06 8.21
C TYR A 58 -6.54 -5.78 7.49
N ASP A 59 -7.47 -5.03 6.92
CA ASP A 59 -8.65 -5.59 6.24
C ASP A 59 -8.25 -6.43 5.01
N LEU A 60 -7.34 -5.91 4.17
CA LEU A 60 -6.87 -6.61 2.98
C LEU A 60 -6.11 -7.89 3.33
N PHE A 61 -5.20 -7.83 4.32
CA PHE A 61 -4.43 -9.00 4.70
C PHE A 61 -5.32 -10.07 5.33
N GLY A 62 -6.25 -9.69 6.20
CA GLY A 62 -7.23 -10.63 6.77
C GLY A 62 -8.06 -11.32 5.68
N ALA A 63 -8.54 -10.56 4.70
CA ALA A 63 -9.27 -11.10 3.55
C ALA A 63 -8.41 -12.06 2.72
N TRP A 64 -7.18 -11.70 2.38
CA TRP A 64 -6.31 -12.53 1.54
C TRP A 64 -5.80 -13.79 2.25
N LEU A 65 -5.50 -13.72 3.56
CA LEU A 65 -5.15 -14.89 4.37
C LEU A 65 -6.31 -15.90 4.47
N THR A 66 -7.55 -15.45 4.26
CA THR A 66 -8.74 -16.30 4.24
C THR A 66 -9.04 -16.83 2.83
N GLU A 67 -9.06 -15.96 1.83
CA GLU A 67 -9.55 -16.30 0.49
C GLU A 67 -8.52 -17.05 -0.35
N ILE A 68 -7.21 -16.74 -0.22
CA ILE A 68 -6.19 -17.43 -1.01
C ILE A 68 -6.16 -18.93 -0.70
N PRO A 69 -6.07 -19.39 0.57
CA PRO A 69 -6.09 -20.82 0.87
C PRO A 69 -7.38 -21.50 0.39
N ARG A 70 -8.53 -20.81 0.46
CA ARG A 70 -9.81 -21.32 -0.04
C ARG A 70 -9.78 -21.56 -1.55
N VAL A 71 -9.29 -20.60 -2.33
CA VAL A 71 -9.16 -20.73 -3.79
C VAL A 71 -8.19 -21.85 -4.14
N LEU A 72 -7.05 -21.94 -3.45
CA LEU A 72 -6.05 -22.99 -3.66
C LEU A 72 -6.60 -24.39 -3.34
N ALA A 73 -7.30 -24.55 -2.22
CA ALA A 73 -7.93 -25.81 -1.83
C ALA A 73 -9.01 -26.25 -2.83
N ALA A 74 -9.86 -25.32 -3.30
CA ALA A 74 -10.87 -25.61 -4.31
C ALA A 74 -10.28 -26.08 -5.65
N ARG A 75 -9.03 -25.68 -5.94
CA ARG A 75 -8.29 -26.08 -7.15
C ARG A 75 -7.39 -27.31 -6.94
N GLY A 76 -7.39 -27.89 -5.73
CA GLY A 76 -6.66 -29.12 -5.40
C GLY A 76 -5.19 -28.92 -5.00
N ALA A 77 -4.82 -27.73 -4.52
CA ALA A 77 -3.48 -27.50 -3.98
C ALA A 77 -3.26 -28.32 -2.69
N PRO A 78 -1.99 -28.65 -2.35
CA PRO A 78 -1.65 -29.16 -1.02
C PRO A 78 -2.15 -28.22 0.09
N SER A 79 -2.49 -28.77 1.26
CA SER A 79 -2.87 -27.97 2.43
C SER A 79 -1.76 -26.96 2.74
N ALA A 80 -2.13 -25.68 2.81
CA ALA A 80 -1.27 -24.64 3.35
C ALA A 80 -1.67 -24.45 4.82
N ASP A 81 -0.92 -25.06 5.74
CA ASP A 81 -1.20 -24.95 7.18
C ASP A 81 -1.06 -23.50 7.71
N GLY A 82 -0.42 -22.60 6.94
CA GLY A 82 -0.11 -21.22 7.37
C GLY A 82 -1.25 -20.19 7.26
N GLY A 83 -2.33 -20.47 6.52
CA GLY A 83 -3.39 -19.46 6.28
C GLY A 83 -4.21 -19.11 7.54
N GLN A 84 -4.65 -20.12 8.29
CA GLN A 84 -5.48 -19.93 9.48
C GLN A 84 -4.68 -19.37 10.68
N SER A 85 -3.42 -19.79 10.84
CA SER A 85 -2.55 -19.26 11.90
C SER A 85 -2.22 -17.78 11.64
N GLY A 86 -1.88 -17.42 10.39
CA GLY A 86 -1.56 -16.04 10.03
C GLY A 86 -2.70 -15.06 10.28
N GLY A 87 -3.95 -15.46 9.99
CA GLY A 87 -5.13 -14.62 10.29
C GLY A 87 -5.33 -14.38 11.79
N THR A 88 -5.16 -15.42 12.60
CA THR A 88 -5.29 -15.30 14.07
C THR A 88 -4.21 -14.40 14.66
N GLU A 89 -2.97 -14.57 14.22
CA GLU A 89 -1.84 -13.74 14.65
C GLU A 89 -2.04 -12.27 14.25
N LEU A 90 -2.56 -12.00 13.05
CA LEU A 90 -2.87 -10.64 12.61
C LEU A 90 -3.95 -9.98 13.50
N ASP A 91 -5.01 -10.72 13.84
CA ASP A 91 -6.08 -10.24 14.72
C ASP A 91 -5.59 -9.94 16.14
N ASP A 92 -4.73 -10.79 16.71
CA ASP A 92 -4.12 -10.57 18.01
C ASP A 92 -3.27 -9.30 18.01
N GLY A 93 -2.40 -9.16 17.00
CA GLY A 93 -1.57 -7.97 16.82
C GLY A 93 -2.37 -6.70 16.64
N TRP A 94 -3.44 -6.75 15.84
CA TRP A 94 -4.33 -5.62 15.64
C TRP A 94 -5.00 -5.17 16.94
N ARG A 95 -5.51 -6.11 17.75
CA ARG A 95 -6.09 -5.78 19.06
C ARG A 95 -5.09 -5.15 20.02
N GLU A 96 -3.87 -5.69 20.12
CA GLU A 96 -2.81 -5.10 20.96
C GLU A 96 -2.44 -3.70 20.45
N TYR A 97 -2.29 -3.52 19.14
CA TYR A 97 -2.01 -2.23 18.52
C TYR A 97 -3.07 -1.17 18.87
N LEU A 98 -4.36 -1.49 18.71
CA LEU A 98 -5.46 -0.58 19.07
C LEU A 98 -5.44 -0.21 20.56
N CYS A 99 -5.17 -1.18 21.44
CA CYS A 99 -5.06 -0.94 22.88
C CYS A 99 -3.93 0.05 23.19
N LEU A 100 -2.74 -0.19 22.63
CA LEU A 100 -1.57 0.66 22.83
C LEU A 100 -1.76 2.09 22.29
N ILE A 101 -2.44 2.27 21.15
CA ILE A 101 -2.78 3.61 20.65
C ILE A 101 -3.82 4.29 21.55
N GLY A 102 -4.75 3.53 22.12
CA GLY A 102 -5.69 4.02 23.13
C GLY A 102 -4.97 4.56 24.37
N GLU A 103 -4.04 3.78 24.92
CA GLU A 103 -3.20 4.16 26.06
C GLU A 103 -2.27 5.34 25.72
N PHE A 104 -1.68 5.36 24.52
CA PHE A 104 -0.89 6.49 24.03
C PHE A 104 -1.67 7.80 24.08
N GLY A 105 -2.93 7.78 23.61
CA GLY A 105 -3.79 8.96 23.65
C GLY A 105 -4.07 9.42 25.08
N GLN A 106 -4.30 8.48 26.02
CA GLN A 106 -4.47 8.80 27.44
C GLN A 106 -3.20 9.44 28.04
N ALA A 107 -2.01 8.92 27.71
CA ALA A 107 -0.74 9.49 28.14
C ALA A 107 -0.52 10.91 27.60
N CYS A 108 -0.95 11.19 26.36
CA CYS A 108 -0.93 12.55 25.80
C CYS A 108 -1.87 13.49 26.57
N GLN A 109 -3.10 13.04 26.86
CA GLN A 109 -4.08 13.83 27.63
C GLN A 109 -3.60 14.16 29.05
N SER A 110 -2.84 13.24 29.67
CA SER A 110 -2.21 13.43 30.98
C SER A 110 -0.87 14.18 30.93
N ALA A 111 -0.40 14.59 29.74
CA ALA A 111 0.88 15.26 29.51
C ALA A 111 2.09 14.45 30.05
N GLU A 112 2.10 13.13 29.81
CA GLU A 112 3.17 12.21 30.20
C GLU A 112 4.05 11.83 28.98
N PRO A 113 5.01 12.68 28.56
CA PRO A 113 5.73 12.52 27.28
C PRO A 113 6.54 11.22 27.19
N ASP A 114 7.19 10.81 28.28
CA ASP A 114 7.98 9.58 28.29
C ASP A 114 7.11 8.32 28.16
N ALA A 115 5.93 8.33 28.78
CA ALA A 115 4.97 7.24 28.67
C ALA A 115 4.39 7.18 27.26
N ALA A 116 3.94 8.32 26.73
CA ALA A 116 3.43 8.44 25.37
C ALA A 116 4.46 7.96 24.33
N LEU A 117 5.72 8.40 24.42
CA LEU A 117 6.77 7.98 23.48
C LEU A 117 7.01 6.46 23.50
N ARG A 118 7.03 5.84 24.69
CA ARG A 118 7.18 4.38 24.82
C ARG A 118 5.99 3.64 24.23
N LEU A 119 4.76 4.08 24.53
CA LEU A 119 3.53 3.46 24.03
C LEU A 119 3.43 3.56 22.50
N LEU A 120 3.71 4.73 21.92
CA LEU A 120 3.72 4.92 20.47
C LEU A 120 4.75 4.03 19.78
N SER A 121 5.96 3.92 20.37
CA SER A 121 7.02 3.06 19.83
C SER A 121 6.65 1.58 19.91
N ARG A 122 6.01 1.16 21.00
CA ARG A 122 5.51 -0.21 21.19
C ARG A 122 4.37 -0.53 20.23
N ALA A 123 3.40 0.36 20.09
CA ALA A 123 2.27 0.23 19.16
C ALA A 123 2.76 0.00 17.73
N ARG A 124 3.68 0.85 17.25
CA ARG A 124 4.30 0.67 15.92
C ARG A 124 4.99 -0.69 15.79
N GLY A 125 5.74 -1.10 16.81
CA GLY A 125 6.47 -2.36 16.80
C GLY A 125 5.55 -3.57 16.69
N VAL A 126 4.45 -3.57 17.46
CA VAL A 126 3.41 -4.60 17.39
C VAL A 126 2.78 -4.63 16.01
N TRP A 127 2.33 -3.47 15.49
CA TRP A 127 1.75 -3.44 14.15
C TRP A 127 2.73 -3.94 13.10
N GLN A 128 3.99 -3.53 13.16
CA GLN A 128 5.02 -3.96 12.23
C GLN A 128 5.23 -5.48 12.25
N GLU A 129 5.37 -6.08 13.43
CA GLU A 129 5.58 -7.51 13.59
C GLU A 129 4.48 -8.33 12.92
N HIS A 130 3.22 -8.03 13.24
CA HIS A 130 2.07 -8.78 12.74
C HIS A 130 1.73 -8.45 11.27
N HIS A 131 1.89 -7.19 10.84
CA HIS A 131 1.78 -6.80 9.44
C HIS A 131 2.81 -7.54 8.58
N ASP A 132 4.07 -7.61 9.03
CA ASP A 132 5.13 -8.25 8.27
C ASP A 132 4.93 -9.77 8.22
N ALA A 133 4.54 -10.41 9.33
CA ALA A 133 4.19 -11.83 9.36
C ALA A 133 3.03 -12.15 8.38
N ALA A 134 1.95 -11.36 8.42
CA ALA A 134 0.81 -11.54 7.50
C ALA A 134 1.22 -11.38 6.03
N CYS A 135 1.99 -10.34 5.70
CA CYS A 135 2.47 -10.13 4.33
C CYS A 135 3.42 -11.26 3.87
N ASP A 136 4.28 -11.80 4.76
CA ASP A 136 5.14 -12.95 4.44
C ASP A 136 4.29 -14.20 4.17
N ALA A 137 3.30 -14.51 5.01
CA ALA A 137 2.40 -15.64 4.82
C ALA A 137 1.62 -15.54 3.50
N ILE A 138 1.18 -14.33 3.11
CA ILE A 138 0.54 -14.11 1.81
C ILE A 138 1.53 -14.39 0.67
N CYS A 139 2.78 -13.92 0.77
CA CYS A 139 3.80 -14.22 -0.25
C CYS A 139 4.07 -15.73 -0.36
N GLU A 140 4.14 -16.45 0.76
CA GLU A 140 4.29 -17.92 0.77
C GLU A 140 3.11 -18.64 0.10
N LEU A 141 1.90 -18.13 0.25
CA LEU A 141 0.72 -18.65 -0.46
C LEU A 141 0.81 -18.41 -1.98
N PHE A 142 1.38 -17.27 -2.41
CA PHE A 142 1.65 -17.03 -3.84
C PHE A 142 2.77 -17.91 -4.38
N ASP A 143 3.80 -18.21 -3.59
CA ASP A 143 4.85 -19.17 -3.94
C ASP A 143 4.25 -20.57 -4.13
N LEU A 144 3.38 -21.00 -3.21
CA LEU A 144 2.64 -22.25 -3.32
C LEU A 144 1.76 -22.27 -4.58
N ALA A 145 0.99 -21.19 -4.83
CA ALA A 145 0.14 -21.07 -6.01
C ALA A 145 0.94 -21.20 -7.30
N SER A 146 2.08 -20.51 -7.38
CA SER A 146 2.96 -20.53 -8.56
C SER A 146 3.62 -21.89 -8.75
N SER A 147 4.03 -22.55 -7.67
CA SER A 147 4.64 -23.88 -7.72
C SER A 147 3.64 -24.96 -8.14
N ALA A 148 2.41 -24.88 -7.64
CA ALA A 148 1.36 -25.87 -7.93
C ALA A 148 0.72 -25.68 -9.31
N PHE A 149 0.52 -24.44 -9.77
CA PHE A 149 -0.32 -24.13 -10.93
C PHE A 149 0.35 -23.24 -11.99
N GLY A 150 1.59 -22.79 -11.75
CA GLY A 150 2.34 -21.93 -12.66
C GLY A 150 1.96 -20.45 -12.62
N GLU A 151 2.74 -19.62 -13.29
CA GLU A 151 2.61 -18.15 -13.23
C GLU A 151 1.31 -17.63 -13.86
N ALA A 152 0.77 -18.29 -14.89
CA ALA A 152 -0.49 -17.87 -15.51
C ALA A 152 -1.64 -17.78 -14.49
N PHE A 153 -1.67 -18.71 -13.53
CA PHE A 153 -2.66 -18.73 -12.48
C PHE A 153 -2.53 -17.55 -11.49
N ILE A 154 -1.35 -16.94 -11.36
CA ILE A 154 -1.14 -15.80 -10.46
C ILE A 154 -1.95 -14.59 -10.89
N GLY A 155 -2.02 -14.33 -12.20
CA GLY A 155 -2.90 -13.30 -12.75
C GLY A 155 -4.38 -13.58 -12.45
N GLU A 156 -4.84 -14.82 -12.70
CA GLU A 156 -6.23 -15.23 -12.42
C GLU A 156 -6.59 -15.13 -10.92
N LEU A 157 -5.65 -15.50 -10.05
CA LEU A 157 -5.83 -15.41 -8.60
C LEU A 157 -5.99 -13.95 -8.18
N TRP A 158 -5.14 -13.05 -8.65
CA TRP A 158 -5.29 -11.63 -8.37
C TRP A 158 -6.60 -11.05 -8.90
N ASP A 159 -7.04 -11.44 -10.10
CA ASP A 159 -8.35 -11.02 -10.63
C ASP A 159 -9.51 -11.48 -9.75
N THR A 160 -9.41 -12.69 -9.19
CA THR A 160 -10.40 -13.21 -8.24
C THR A 160 -10.41 -12.37 -6.96
N LEU A 161 -9.24 -12.11 -6.38
CA LEU A 161 -9.10 -11.40 -5.09
C LEU A 161 -9.48 -9.91 -5.18
N LEU A 162 -9.28 -9.27 -6.33
CA LEU A 162 -9.39 -7.82 -6.50
C LEU A 162 -10.68 -7.39 -7.23
N SER A 163 -11.52 -8.34 -7.67
CA SER A 163 -12.70 -8.05 -8.49
C SER A 163 -13.58 -6.94 -7.92
N GLU A 164 -13.89 -6.98 -6.62
CA GLU A 164 -14.72 -5.93 -5.99
C GLU A 164 -14.03 -4.57 -5.95
N MET A 165 -12.71 -4.55 -5.75
CA MET A 165 -11.89 -3.34 -5.75
C MET A 165 -11.83 -2.71 -7.14
N TYR A 166 -11.78 -3.52 -8.20
CA TYR A 166 -11.84 -3.03 -9.57
C TYR A 166 -13.15 -2.28 -9.85
N GLU A 167 -14.28 -2.87 -9.47
CA GLU A 167 -15.60 -2.28 -9.68
C GLU A 167 -15.79 -1.02 -8.82
N ARG A 168 -15.31 -1.03 -7.57
CA ARG A 168 -15.31 0.15 -6.70
C ARG A 168 -14.49 1.28 -7.30
N SER A 169 -13.26 0.99 -7.74
CA SER A 169 -12.36 1.99 -8.32
C SER A 169 -12.95 2.60 -9.60
N ALA A 170 -13.51 1.77 -10.49
CA ALA A 170 -14.15 2.25 -11.70
C ALA A 170 -15.34 3.18 -11.43
N ARG A 171 -16.17 2.88 -10.41
CA ARG A 171 -17.26 3.78 -10.02
C ARG A 171 -16.77 5.11 -9.46
N ILE A 172 -15.77 5.08 -8.58
CA ILE A 172 -15.22 6.27 -7.93
C ILE A 172 -14.55 7.19 -8.95
N TYR A 173 -13.70 6.62 -9.82
CA TYR A 173 -12.85 7.37 -10.74
C TYR A 173 -13.43 7.54 -12.14
N HIS A 174 -14.72 7.24 -12.33
CA HIS A 174 -15.39 7.47 -13.59
C HIS A 174 -15.39 8.97 -13.94
N PRO A 175 -15.12 9.38 -15.20
CA PRO A 175 -15.13 10.79 -15.61
C PRO A 175 -16.44 11.54 -15.33
N ASP A 176 -17.56 10.82 -15.25
CA ASP A 176 -18.87 11.41 -14.90
C ASP A 176 -19.05 11.65 -13.39
N ALA A 177 -18.24 11.00 -12.54
CA ALA A 177 -18.34 11.08 -11.09
C ALA A 177 -17.49 12.22 -10.50
N MET A 178 -16.31 12.46 -11.08
CA MET A 178 -15.42 13.54 -10.65
C MET A 178 -14.48 14.00 -11.77
N THR A 179 -14.02 15.25 -11.68
CA THR A 179 -13.00 15.78 -12.60
C THR A 179 -11.66 15.08 -12.39
N TRP A 180 -10.80 15.06 -13.41
CA TRP A 180 -9.48 14.43 -13.28
C TRP A 180 -8.62 15.08 -12.19
N SER A 181 -8.71 16.39 -12.00
CA SER A 181 -8.00 17.08 -10.90
C SER A 181 -8.43 16.57 -9.53
N GLN A 182 -9.73 16.34 -9.32
CA GLN A 182 -10.25 15.74 -8.09
C GLN A 182 -9.82 14.28 -7.96
N SER A 183 -9.80 13.51 -9.07
CA SER A 183 -9.24 12.17 -9.08
C SER A 183 -7.77 12.17 -8.65
N THR A 184 -6.94 13.06 -9.18
CA THR A 184 -5.53 13.18 -8.80
C THR A 184 -5.37 13.47 -7.31
N GLU A 185 -6.13 14.42 -6.76
CA GLU A 185 -6.13 14.74 -5.33
C GLU A 185 -6.51 13.51 -4.49
N ARG A 186 -7.59 12.82 -4.85
CA ARG A 186 -8.02 11.60 -4.17
C ARG A 186 -6.96 10.52 -4.23
N LEU A 187 -6.40 10.27 -5.41
CA LEU A 187 -5.40 9.25 -5.62
C LEU A 187 -4.13 9.52 -4.80
N LEU A 188 -3.78 10.79 -4.57
CA LEU A 188 -2.66 11.16 -3.69
C LEU A 188 -2.99 10.90 -2.22
N LEU A 189 -4.15 11.36 -1.73
CA LEU A 189 -4.54 11.14 -0.34
C LEU A 189 -4.65 9.65 0.00
N ASP A 190 -5.33 8.89 -0.86
CA ASP A 190 -5.49 7.43 -0.71
C ASP A 190 -4.10 6.75 -0.60
N ILE A 191 -3.13 7.10 -1.46
CA ILE A 191 -1.82 6.43 -1.42
C ILE A 191 -0.95 6.87 -0.25
N PHE A 192 -1.08 8.11 0.20
CA PHE A 192 -0.35 8.59 1.37
C PHE A 192 -0.80 7.86 2.64
N GLU A 193 -2.10 7.68 2.80
CA GLU A 193 -2.68 6.90 3.89
C GLU A 193 -2.23 5.44 3.84
N ALA A 194 -2.47 4.76 2.71
CA ALA A 194 -2.16 3.36 2.53
C ALA A 194 -0.68 3.04 2.79
N THR A 195 0.23 3.89 2.29
CA THR A 195 1.67 3.65 2.41
C THR A 195 2.23 3.92 3.81
N ARG A 196 1.58 4.81 4.58
CA ARG A 196 1.85 4.97 6.01
C ARG A 196 1.40 3.74 6.80
N GLY A 197 0.19 3.25 6.51
CA GLY A 197 -0.35 2.02 7.11
C GLY A 197 0.49 0.78 6.85
N HIS A 198 1.00 0.64 5.63
CA HIS A 198 1.90 -0.45 5.25
C HIS A 198 3.34 -0.29 5.78
N LEU A 199 3.65 0.77 6.54
CA LEU A 199 4.97 0.98 7.13
C LEU A 199 6.09 1.05 6.09
N SER A 200 5.86 1.80 5.01
CA SER A 200 6.88 2.08 3.99
C SER A 200 8.14 2.76 4.58
N GLY A 201 9.22 2.70 3.80
CA GLY A 201 10.50 3.32 4.16
C GLY A 201 11.42 2.40 4.96
N SER A 202 12.72 2.66 4.90
CA SER A 202 13.77 1.84 5.51
C SER A 202 13.67 1.73 7.04
N ARG A 203 13.02 2.70 7.68
CA ARG A 203 12.77 2.71 9.13
C ARG A 203 11.48 1.99 9.54
N ARG A 204 10.73 1.45 8.58
CA ARG A 204 9.43 0.79 8.79
C ARG A 204 8.47 1.67 9.60
N ASP A 205 8.44 2.95 9.26
CA ASP A 205 7.66 3.96 9.96
C ASP A 205 6.54 4.55 9.11
N GLY A 206 6.39 4.14 7.86
CA GLY A 206 5.40 4.70 6.94
C GLY A 206 5.92 5.90 6.15
N SER A 207 7.21 6.21 6.22
CA SER A 207 7.78 7.32 5.45
C SER A 207 7.96 6.99 3.98
N PHE A 208 7.87 8.02 3.15
CA PHE A 208 8.07 7.96 1.70
C PHE A 208 8.49 9.33 1.17
N SER A 209 8.97 9.40 -0.08
CA SER A 209 9.29 10.68 -0.72
C SER A 209 8.21 11.08 -1.71
N ILE A 210 7.97 12.39 -1.79
CA ILE A 210 7.04 13.01 -2.73
C ILE A 210 7.83 14.03 -3.53
N VAL A 211 7.69 13.97 -4.86
CA VAL A 211 8.23 14.97 -5.78
C VAL A 211 7.09 15.44 -6.67
N GLU A 212 6.93 16.75 -6.77
CA GLU A 212 6.04 17.36 -7.74
C GLU A 212 6.83 17.75 -9.00
N GLU A 213 6.48 17.16 -10.13
CA GLU A 213 6.95 17.59 -11.45
C GLU A 213 5.84 18.42 -12.15
N CYS A 214 6.17 19.02 -13.29
CA CYS A 214 5.22 19.87 -14.01
C CYS A 214 3.97 19.09 -14.48
N ASP A 215 4.14 17.83 -14.87
CA ASP A 215 3.12 16.99 -15.48
C ASP A 215 2.60 15.86 -14.56
N ARG A 216 3.28 15.58 -13.45
CA ARG A 216 2.92 14.48 -12.53
C ARG A 216 3.43 14.66 -11.12
N TRP A 217 2.88 13.85 -10.21
CA TRP A 217 3.41 13.59 -8.88
C TRP A 217 4.15 12.26 -8.88
N ILE A 218 5.31 12.21 -8.23
CA ILE A 218 6.10 11.01 -8.06
C ILE A 218 6.18 10.68 -6.58
N ILE A 219 5.78 9.46 -6.24
CA ILE A 219 5.84 8.92 -4.90
C ILE A 219 6.78 7.72 -4.92
N THR A 220 7.83 7.76 -4.10
CA THR A 220 8.82 6.68 -4.04
C THR A 220 8.83 6.05 -2.66
N PHE A 221 8.76 4.72 -2.66
CA PHE A 221 8.79 3.89 -1.46
C PHE A 221 10.10 3.10 -1.44
N ALA A 222 10.90 3.31 -0.39
CA ALA A 222 12.26 2.80 -0.29
C ALA A 222 12.49 2.03 1.03
N PRO A 223 12.05 0.77 1.14
CA PRO A 223 11.17 0.04 0.22
C PRO A 223 9.68 0.37 0.44
N CYS A 224 8.79 -0.14 -0.40
CA CYS A 224 7.37 -0.18 -0.01
C CYS A 224 7.15 -1.17 1.14
N GLY A 225 6.11 -0.88 1.90
CA GLY A 225 5.72 -1.59 3.11
C GLY A 225 5.53 -3.10 3.00
N SER A 226 5.18 -3.60 1.82
CA SER A 226 4.77 -4.98 1.57
C SER A 226 5.73 -5.67 0.58
N GLY A 227 5.33 -5.92 -0.67
CA GLY A 227 6.14 -6.70 -1.62
C GLY A 227 7.57 -6.17 -1.83
N GLY A 228 7.77 -4.85 -1.78
CA GLY A 228 9.11 -4.24 -1.90
C GLY A 228 10.06 -4.59 -0.77
N ARG A 229 9.56 -4.86 0.45
CA ARG A 229 10.39 -5.28 1.59
C ARG A 229 10.95 -6.68 1.44
N THR A 230 10.36 -7.49 0.55
CA THR A 230 10.76 -8.88 0.31
C THR A 230 12.06 -9.00 -0.49
N TYR A 231 12.54 -7.89 -1.04
CA TYR A 231 13.85 -7.81 -1.66
C TYR A 231 14.90 -7.54 -0.58
N GLU A 232 15.90 -8.40 -0.50
CA GLU A 232 17.04 -8.23 0.40
C GLU A 232 17.77 -6.93 0.09
N SER A 233 17.97 -6.13 1.13
CA SER A 233 18.70 -4.88 1.04
C SER A 233 20.15 -5.14 0.63
N GLY A 234 20.63 -4.45 -0.41
CA GLY A 234 22.02 -4.49 -0.87
C GLY A 234 22.34 -5.60 -1.90
N SER A 235 21.64 -6.73 -1.88
CA SER A 235 21.76 -7.77 -2.92
C SER A 235 20.68 -7.65 -4.00
N GLY A 236 19.51 -7.11 -3.65
CA GLY A 236 18.33 -7.09 -4.53
C GLY A 236 17.76 -8.49 -4.80
N ALA A 237 18.16 -9.49 -4.02
CA ALA A 237 17.65 -10.85 -4.11
C ALA A 237 16.27 -10.97 -3.43
N PRO A 238 15.27 -11.56 -4.09
CA PRO A 238 13.95 -11.72 -3.49
C PRO A 238 13.92 -12.92 -2.55
N ARG A 239 13.24 -12.77 -1.40
CA ARG A 239 12.95 -13.85 -0.45
C ARG A 239 11.89 -14.83 -0.98
N PHE A 240 10.98 -14.34 -1.80
CA PHE A 240 9.83 -15.10 -2.35
C PHE A 240 9.90 -15.17 -3.88
N ALA A 241 8.98 -15.94 -4.47
CA ALA A 241 8.93 -16.10 -5.92
C ALA A 241 8.71 -14.75 -6.63
N VAL A 242 9.35 -14.66 -7.79
CA VAL A 242 9.23 -13.55 -8.73
C VAL A 242 8.87 -14.11 -10.09
N THR A 243 8.31 -13.27 -10.96
CA THR A 243 8.03 -13.63 -12.35
C THR A 243 9.30 -14.12 -13.06
N SER A 244 9.20 -15.29 -13.70
CA SER A 244 10.21 -15.87 -14.57
C SER A 244 9.86 -15.63 -16.04
N GLY A 245 8.57 -15.51 -16.36
CA GLY A 245 8.03 -15.09 -17.65
C GLY A 245 7.65 -13.60 -17.70
N ARG A 246 7.45 -13.09 -18.93
CA ARG A 246 6.85 -11.78 -19.16
C ARG A 246 5.34 -11.95 -19.23
N HIS A 247 4.62 -11.30 -18.32
CA HIS A 247 3.17 -11.37 -18.23
C HIS A 247 2.57 -9.98 -18.17
N ASP A 248 1.45 -9.78 -18.86
CA ASP A 248 0.75 -8.50 -18.90
C ASP A 248 0.22 -8.07 -17.52
N TRP A 249 -0.15 -9.01 -16.66
CA TRP A 249 -0.50 -8.82 -15.24
C TRP A 249 0.68 -8.45 -14.33
N ALA A 250 1.90 -8.38 -14.85
CA ALA A 250 3.10 -7.93 -14.15
C ALA A 250 4.01 -7.09 -15.07
N TRP A 251 3.45 -6.07 -15.73
CA TRP A 251 4.18 -5.11 -16.57
C TRP A 251 5.04 -5.74 -17.67
N ASN A 252 4.69 -6.95 -18.14
CA ASN A 252 5.47 -7.74 -19.07
C ASN A 252 6.95 -7.85 -18.66
N THR A 253 7.22 -7.94 -17.36
CA THR A 253 8.56 -7.84 -16.79
C THR A 253 8.88 -9.04 -15.91
N THR A 254 10.07 -9.62 -16.09
CA THR A 254 10.59 -10.69 -15.24
C THR A 254 11.23 -10.12 -13.99
N GLY A 255 11.27 -10.89 -12.90
CA GLY A 255 11.87 -10.49 -11.63
C GLY A 255 10.98 -9.63 -10.72
N VAL A 256 9.70 -9.49 -11.06
CA VAL A 256 8.70 -8.80 -10.23
C VAL A 256 8.14 -9.79 -9.21
N CYS A 257 8.12 -9.42 -7.93
CA CYS A 257 7.51 -10.22 -6.87
C CYS A 257 6.05 -10.54 -7.21
N LEU A 258 5.64 -11.79 -7.05
CA LEU A 258 4.27 -12.21 -7.38
C LEU A 258 3.22 -11.45 -6.56
N TYR A 259 3.57 -11.06 -5.33
CA TYR A 259 2.73 -10.18 -4.52
C TYR A 259 2.55 -8.80 -5.19
N CYS A 260 3.61 -8.19 -5.71
CA CYS A 260 3.55 -6.86 -6.32
C CYS A 260 2.65 -6.77 -7.57
N ALA A 261 2.31 -7.89 -8.19
CA ALA A 261 1.44 -7.93 -9.37
C ALA A 261 0.04 -7.34 -9.11
N HIS A 262 -0.47 -7.38 -7.87
CA HIS A 262 -1.76 -6.73 -7.55
C HIS A 262 -1.76 -5.23 -7.87
N CYS A 263 -0.61 -4.56 -7.72
CA CYS A 263 -0.47 -3.15 -8.06
C CYS A 263 -0.63 -2.93 -9.57
N CYS A 264 -0.04 -3.80 -10.42
CA CYS A 264 -0.19 -3.76 -11.87
C CYS A 264 -1.66 -3.87 -12.28
N GLN A 265 -2.33 -4.85 -11.67
CA GLN A 265 -3.72 -5.14 -11.96
C GLN A 265 -4.65 -3.99 -11.54
N LEU A 266 -4.55 -3.58 -10.28
CA LEU A 266 -5.44 -2.59 -9.66
C LEU A 266 -5.23 -1.18 -10.19
N GLN A 267 -3.98 -0.79 -10.51
CA GLN A 267 -3.65 0.60 -10.82
C GLN A 267 -3.56 0.88 -12.32
N GLN A 268 -3.26 -0.14 -13.13
CA GLN A 268 -3.14 0.01 -14.58
C GLN A 268 -4.15 -0.84 -15.33
N ARG A 269 -4.12 -2.17 -15.22
CA ARG A 269 -4.94 -3.04 -16.09
C ARG A 269 -6.44 -2.85 -15.92
N ALA A 270 -6.94 -3.02 -14.70
CA ALA A 270 -8.38 -2.94 -14.42
C ALA A 270 -8.94 -1.53 -14.72
N PRO A 271 -8.25 -0.43 -14.37
CA PRO A 271 -8.65 0.90 -14.81
C PRO A 271 -8.62 1.10 -16.32
N ILE A 272 -7.59 0.62 -17.04
CA ILE A 272 -7.56 0.75 -18.50
C ILE A 272 -8.76 0.03 -19.12
N GLN A 273 -9.09 -1.18 -18.66
CA GLN A 273 -10.25 -1.94 -19.16
C GLN A 273 -11.59 -1.24 -18.91
N ARG A 274 -11.73 -0.54 -17.78
CA ARG A 274 -13.03 0.01 -17.32
C ARG A 274 -13.21 1.50 -17.65
N LEU A 275 -12.12 2.24 -17.68
CA LEU A 275 -12.09 3.71 -17.79
C LEU A 275 -11.33 4.20 -19.02
N GLY A 276 -10.52 3.34 -19.66
CA GLY A 276 -9.69 3.67 -20.82
C GLY A 276 -8.33 4.30 -20.47
N PHE A 277 -7.98 4.41 -19.19
CA PHE A 277 -6.69 4.97 -18.73
C PHE A 277 -6.26 4.37 -17.38
N PRO A 278 -4.95 4.31 -17.07
CA PRO A 278 -4.48 3.88 -15.77
C PRO A 278 -4.74 4.97 -14.72
N LEU A 279 -4.99 4.58 -13.48
CA LEU A 279 -5.12 5.54 -12.36
C LEU A 279 -3.75 6.00 -11.87
N ARG A 280 -2.79 5.07 -11.79
CA ARG A 280 -1.42 5.33 -11.37
C ARG A 280 -0.48 4.51 -12.24
N VAL A 281 0.66 5.07 -12.63
CA VAL A 281 1.70 4.37 -13.41
C VAL A 281 2.81 3.94 -12.48
N ILE A 282 3.10 2.63 -12.46
CA ILE A 282 3.98 2.04 -11.45
C ILE A 282 5.25 1.50 -12.10
N SER A 283 6.38 1.86 -11.52
CA SER A 283 7.66 1.19 -11.73
C SER A 283 7.91 0.28 -10.52
N PRO A 284 7.71 -1.05 -10.65
CA PRO A 284 7.87 -1.96 -9.53
C PRO A 284 9.36 -2.22 -9.22
N PRO A 285 9.69 -2.65 -8.00
CA PRO A 285 10.99 -3.25 -7.73
C PRO A 285 11.19 -4.52 -8.54
N ILE A 286 12.40 -4.74 -9.04
CA ILE A 286 12.76 -5.90 -9.88
C ILE A 286 14.01 -6.57 -9.32
N ARG A 287 14.02 -7.91 -9.33
CA ARG A 287 15.18 -8.72 -8.91
C ARG A 287 16.44 -8.31 -9.67
N GLY A 288 17.53 -8.12 -8.94
CA GLY A 288 18.83 -7.76 -9.50
C GLY A 288 19.06 -6.25 -9.67
N GLN A 289 18.09 -5.41 -9.31
CA GLN A 289 18.34 -3.98 -9.12
C GLN A 289 19.20 -3.75 -7.87
N ALA A 290 20.19 -2.87 -7.96
CA ALA A 290 21.06 -2.53 -6.84
C ALA A 290 20.29 -1.88 -5.66
N ALA A 291 19.24 -1.12 -5.97
CA ALA A 291 18.30 -0.55 -5.01
C ALA A 291 16.87 -0.75 -5.56
N PRO A 292 16.20 -1.86 -5.23
CA PRO A 292 14.84 -2.11 -5.71
C PRO A 292 13.87 -1.12 -5.05
N LEU A 293 13.40 -0.15 -5.83
CA LEU A 293 12.45 0.87 -5.39
C LEU A 293 11.09 0.65 -6.03
N CYS A 294 10.03 0.94 -5.29
CA CYS A 294 8.69 1.03 -5.85
C CYS A 294 8.36 2.51 -6.09
N THR A 295 8.09 2.90 -7.33
CA THR A 295 7.80 4.29 -7.70
C THR A 295 6.44 4.38 -8.37
N TRP A 296 5.59 5.27 -7.87
CA TRP A 296 4.25 5.52 -8.39
C TRP A 296 4.19 6.93 -8.96
N SER A 297 3.69 7.04 -10.18
CA SER A 297 3.48 8.30 -10.89
C SER A 297 1.98 8.56 -11.08
N ILE A 298 1.53 9.74 -10.69
CA ILE A 298 0.15 10.20 -10.89
C ILE A 298 0.18 11.44 -11.77
N TYR A 299 -0.22 11.29 -13.03
CA TYR A 299 -0.19 12.37 -14.01
C TYR A 299 -1.32 13.37 -13.76
N LYS A 300 -0.98 14.66 -13.82
CA LYS A 300 -1.92 15.79 -13.65
C LYS A 300 -2.86 15.93 -14.85
N ASP A 301 -2.47 15.39 -16.00
CA ASP A 301 -3.30 15.24 -17.19
C ASP A 301 -3.21 13.81 -17.73
N ARG A 302 -4.36 13.22 -18.08
CA ARG A 302 -4.44 11.89 -18.69
C ARG A 302 -3.74 11.83 -20.05
N ALA A 303 -3.73 12.93 -20.81
CA ALA A 303 -3.05 13.00 -22.09
C ALA A 303 -1.51 12.94 -21.96
N ALA A 304 -0.97 13.28 -20.78
CA ALA A 304 0.46 13.20 -20.50
C ALA A 304 0.93 11.78 -20.14
N ILE A 305 0.01 10.84 -19.89
CA ILE A 305 0.35 9.45 -19.56
C ILE A 305 1.12 8.83 -20.74
N PRO A 306 2.32 8.28 -20.52
CA PRO A 306 3.15 7.75 -21.58
C PRO A 306 2.54 6.47 -22.17
N ALA A 307 2.80 6.22 -23.45
CA ALA A 307 2.30 5.02 -24.15
C ALA A 307 2.75 3.71 -23.45
N GLU A 308 3.95 3.70 -22.87
CA GLU A 308 4.49 2.57 -22.10
C GLU A 308 3.59 2.15 -20.94
N ALA A 309 2.85 3.08 -20.31
CA ALA A 309 1.94 2.76 -19.21
C ALA A 309 0.77 1.85 -19.63
N TYR A 310 0.48 1.79 -20.93
CA TYR A 310 -0.53 0.91 -21.53
C TYR A 310 0.12 -0.35 -22.10
N THR A 311 1.18 -0.18 -22.92
CA THR A 311 1.79 -1.29 -23.65
C THR A 311 2.53 -2.26 -22.73
N SER A 312 3.14 -1.76 -21.64
CA SER A 312 3.78 -2.63 -20.64
C SER A 312 2.80 -3.59 -19.98
N VAL A 313 1.51 -3.25 -19.96
CA VAL A 313 0.47 -4.07 -19.34
C VAL A 313 -0.52 -4.65 -20.36
N GLY A 314 -0.12 -4.75 -21.63
CA GLY A 314 -0.85 -5.48 -22.67
C GLY A 314 -1.95 -4.72 -23.40
N PHE A 315 -1.98 -3.39 -23.31
CA PHE A 315 -2.97 -2.55 -24.00
C PHE A 315 -2.34 -1.68 -25.08
N GLU A 316 -3.14 -1.27 -26.05
CA GLU A 316 -2.77 -0.20 -26.98
C GLU A 316 -2.90 1.15 -26.30
N ALA A 317 -1.94 2.04 -26.54
CA ALA A 317 -2.01 3.42 -26.04
C ALA A 317 -3.03 4.21 -26.88
N PRO A 318 -3.76 5.17 -26.27
CA PRO A 318 -4.62 6.08 -27.01
C PRO A 318 -3.83 6.83 -28.10
N ALA A 319 -4.45 7.04 -29.26
CA ALA A 319 -3.88 7.90 -30.29
C ALA A 319 -3.67 9.30 -29.71
N ARG A 320 -2.44 9.83 -29.79
CA ARG A 320 -2.17 11.21 -29.40
C ARG A 320 -2.88 12.12 -30.40
N SER A 321 -3.80 12.96 -29.91
CA SER A 321 -4.31 14.08 -30.70
C SER A 321 -3.15 15.05 -30.96
N GLU A 322 -2.83 15.27 -32.23
CA GLU A 322 -1.84 16.27 -32.68
C GLU A 322 -2.23 17.70 -32.27
#